data_AF-A0A939X5R0-F1
#
_entry.id   AF-A0A939X5R0-F1
#
_cell.length_a   1.000
_cell.length_b   1.000
_cell.length_c   1.000
_cell.angle_alpha   90.00
_cell.angle_beta   90.00
_cell.angle_gamma   90.00
#
_symmetry.space_group_name_H-M   'P 1'
#
loop_
_entity.id
_entity.type
_entity.pdbx_description
1 polymer ?
#
loop_
_entity_poly.entity_id
_entity_poly.type
_entity_poly.pdbx_seq_one_letter_code
_entity_poly.pdbx_strand_id
1 'polypeptide(L)'
;MIEAVDLCAGYKNNMVLKNLSFTLKASGLNVLLGANGSGKSTLLSIIAGVPNSSLECRNEPLIDGKKVSAYSSFERAQKIAFTAQSETCAWAYTVREYVSMGRFA
;
A
#
# COMPACT_ATOMS: atom_id res chain seq x y z
N MET A 1 1.61 13.60 1.04
CA MET A 1 2.49 13.48 -0.17
C MET A 1 3.15 12.12 -0.13
N ILE A 2 3.21 11.41 -1.25
CA ILE A 2 3.83 10.07 -1.33
C ILE A 2 5.01 10.13 -2.29
N GLU A 3 6.15 9.61 -1.89
CA GLU A 3 7.38 9.67 -2.67
C GLU A 3 8.07 8.32 -2.69
N ALA A 4 8.64 7.96 -3.84
CA ALA A 4 9.50 6.80 -4.00
C ALA A 4 10.69 7.20 -4.88
N VAL A 5 11.89 6.78 -4.48
CA VAL A 5 13.13 7.02 -5.23
C VAL A 5 13.83 5.68 -5.35
N ASP A 6 14.01 5.22 -6.59
CA ASP A 6 14.65 3.95 -6.94
C ASP A 6 14.06 2.75 -6.19
N LEU A 7 12.73 2.77 -6.00
CA LEU A 7 12.00 1.71 -5.32
C LEU A 7 12.18 0.40 -6.09
N CYS A 8 12.67 -0.61 -5.37
CA CYS A 8 12.79 -1.97 -5.87
C CYS A 8 12.03 -2.91 -4.95
N ALA A 9 11.08 -3.67 -5.50
CA ALA A 9 10.34 -4.63 -4.69
C ALA A 9 9.87 -5.84 -5.46
N GLY A 10 9.69 -6.95 -4.77
CA GLY A 10 9.36 -8.22 -5.38
C GLY A 10 9.08 -9.32 -4.38
N TYR A 11 8.79 -10.50 -4.92
CA TYR A 11 8.49 -11.68 -4.11
C TYR A 11 9.59 -12.72 -4.31
N LYS A 12 10.21 -13.15 -3.20
CA LYS A 12 11.34 -14.09 -3.22
C LYS A 12 12.40 -13.63 -4.24
N ASN A 13 12.68 -14.45 -5.27
CA ASN A 13 13.69 -14.15 -6.29
C ASN A 13 13.17 -13.35 -7.50
N ASN A 14 11.91 -12.88 -7.49
CA ASN A 14 11.33 -12.14 -8.61
C ASN A 14 11.03 -10.69 -8.23
N MET A 15 11.93 -9.80 -8.66
CA MET A 15 11.76 -8.34 -8.54
C MET A 15 10.74 -7.84 -9.57
N VAL A 16 9.58 -7.40 -9.08
CA VAL A 16 8.46 -6.94 -9.92
C VAL A 16 8.56 -5.44 -10.19
N LEU A 17 8.95 -4.66 -9.18
CA LEU A 17 9.25 -3.23 -9.28
C LEU A 17 10.78 -3.06 -9.34
N LYS A 18 11.26 -2.33 -10.36
CA LYS A 18 12.69 -2.13 -10.62
C LYS A 18 12.94 -0.64 -10.84
N ASN A 19 13.70 -0.02 -9.93
CA ASN A 19 14.10 1.39 -9.97
C ASN A 19 12.93 2.35 -10.24
N LEU A 20 11.82 2.17 -9.52
CA LEU A 20 10.64 2.99 -9.70
C LEU A 20 10.77 4.29 -8.89
N SER A 21 10.73 5.44 -9.57
CA SER A 21 10.80 6.77 -8.95
C SER A 21 9.56 7.59 -9.31
N PHE A 22 8.87 8.12 -8.30
CA PHE A 22 7.69 8.97 -8.51
C PHE A 22 7.38 9.82 -7.28
N THR A 23 6.57 10.86 -7.50
CA THR A 23 6.02 11.72 -6.46
C THR A 23 4.54 11.95 -6.70
N LEU A 24 3.69 11.62 -5.72
CA LEU A 24 2.26 11.89 -5.71
C LEU A 24 1.96 13.03 -4.75
N LYS A 25 1.37 14.10 -5.27
CA LYS A 25 0.91 15.24 -4.48
C LYS A 25 -0.39 14.89 -3.75
N ALA A 26 -0.64 15.53 -2.62
CA ALA A 26 -1.81 15.27 -1.77
C ALA A 26 -3.15 15.67 -2.44
N SER A 27 -3.11 16.57 -3.42
CA SER A 27 -4.28 17.04 -4.16
C SER A 27 -4.45 16.28 -5.47
N GLY A 28 -5.63 15.71 -5.68
CA GLY A 28 -6.05 15.15 -6.96
C GLY A 28 -6.23 13.63 -6.96
N LEU A 29 -6.85 13.14 -8.03
CA LEU A 29 -7.01 11.72 -8.28
C LEU A 29 -5.83 11.23 -9.12
N ASN A 30 -5.04 10.30 -8.57
CA ASN A 30 -3.96 9.65 -9.29
C ASN A 30 -4.44 8.28 -9.77
N VAL A 31 -4.18 7.96 -11.03
CA VAL A 31 -4.59 6.67 -11.63
C VAL A 31 -3.33 5.89 -12.00
N LEU A 32 -3.22 4.67 -11.47
CA LEU A 32 -2.14 3.74 -11.80
C LEU A 32 -2.63 2.71 -12.81
N LEU A 33 -2.08 2.75 -14.02
CA LEU A 33 -2.42 1.85 -15.12
C LEU A 33 -1.27 0.91 -15.46
N GLY A 34 -1.59 -0.23 -16.08
CA GLY A 34 -0.60 -1.20 -16.54
C GLY A 34 -1.19 -2.61 -16.70
N ALA A 35 -0.52 -3.47 -17.45
CA ALA A 35 -0.94 -4.85 -17.67
C ALA A 35 -0.96 -5.68 -16.37
N ASN A 36 -1.65 -6.83 -16.39
CA ASN A 36 -1.59 -7.78 -15.27
C ASN A 36 -0.14 -8.25 -15.06
N GLY A 37 0.26 -8.39 -13.79
CA GLY A 37 1.64 -8.74 -13.44
C GLY A 37 2.63 -7.56 -13.43
N SER A 38 2.24 -6.36 -13.85
CA SER A 38 3.13 -5.17 -13.84
C SER A 38 3.49 -4.63 -12.45
N GLY A 39 3.00 -5.25 -11.37
CA GLY A 39 3.31 -4.85 -9.99
C GLY A 39 2.42 -3.78 -9.38
N LYS A 40 1.27 -3.44 -9.97
CA LYS A 40 0.34 -2.43 -9.41
C LYS A 40 -0.09 -2.75 -7.98
N SER A 41 -0.63 -3.94 -7.75
CA SER A 41 -1.05 -4.36 -6.40
C SER A 41 0.14 -4.42 -5.44
N THR A 42 1.33 -4.84 -5.93
CA THR A 42 2.57 -4.81 -5.14
C THR A 42 2.92 -3.40 -4.70
N LEU A 43 2.89 -2.42 -5.61
CA LEU A 43 3.18 -1.02 -5.30
C LEU A 43 2.19 -0.47 -4.27
N LEU A 44 0.90 -0.71 -4.45
CA LEU A 44 -0.14 -0.25 -3.52
C LEU A 44 0.03 -0.89 -2.13
N SER A 45 0.33 -2.19 -2.05
CA SER A 45 0.58 -2.87 -0.76
C SER A 45 1.79 -2.32 -0.01
N ILE A 46 2.86 -1.97 -0.73
CA ILE A 46 4.07 -1.37 -0.11
C ILE A 46 3.76 0.01 0.42
N ILE A 47 3.10 0.86 -0.37
CA ILE A 47 2.69 2.21 0.07
C ILE A 47 1.77 2.10 1.30
N ALA A 48 0.82 1.16 1.29
CA ALA A 48 -0.09 0.92 2.39
C ALA A 48 0.58 0.30 3.64
N GLY A 49 1.80 -0.23 3.51
CA GLY A 49 2.49 -0.94 4.58
C GLY A 49 1.76 -2.23 5.00
N VAL A 50 1.15 -2.93 4.03
CA VAL A 50 0.47 -4.21 4.28
C VAL A 50 1.53 -5.30 4.50
N PRO A 51 1.54 -5.98 5.66
CA PRO A 51 2.54 -7.00 5.97
C PRO A 51 2.44 -8.19 5.00
N ASN A 52 3.58 -8.59 4.43
CA ASN A 52 3.69 -9.83 3.66
C ASN A 52 5.10 -10.40 3.82
N SER A 53 5.20 -11.60 4.40
CA SER A 53 6.49 -12.24 4.71
C SER A 53 7.34 -12.61 3.49
N SER A 54 6.72 -12.71 2.31
CA SER A 54 7.41 -13.03 1.06
C SER A 54 7.80 -11.80 0.24
N LEU A 55 7.36 -10.60 0.66
CA LEU A 55 7.58 -9.35 -0.04
C LEU A 55 8.88 -8.70 0.46
N GLU A 56 9.82 -8.50 -0.45
CA GLU A 56 11.04 -7.75 -0.20
C GLU A 56 10.95 -6.37 -0.83
N CYS A 57 11.38 -5.35 -0.09
CA CYS A 57 11.38 -3.96 -0.54
C CYS A 57 12.71 -3.29 -0.20
N ARG A 58 13.31 -2.61 -1.17
CA ARG A 58 14.48 -1.74 -1.03
C ARG A 58 14.08 -0.33 -1.46
N ASN A 59 14.64 0.67 -0.79
CA ASN A 59 14.28 2.08 -0.97
C ASN A 59 12.78 2.32 -0.76
N GLU A 60 12.35 2.06 0.47
CA GLU A 60 10.95 2.16 0.90
C GLU A 60 10.35 3.54 0.61
N PRO A 61 9.08 3.61 0.16
CA PRO A 61 8.41 4.88 -0.05
C PRO A 61 8.27 5.70 1.24
N LEU A 62 8.10 7.01 1.04
CA LEU A 62 7.85 7.99 2.08
C LEU A 62 6.41 8.47 2.00
N ILE A 63 5.80 8.68 3.16
CA ILE A 63 4.51 9.36 3.31
C ILE A 63 4.77 10.58 4.18
N ASP A 64 4.50 11.75 3.64
CA ASP A 64 4.78 13.05 4.28
C ASP A 64 6.23 13.15 4.78
N GLY A 65 7.18 12.69 3.96
CA GLY A 65 8.62 12.72 4.27
C GLY A 65 9.13 11.65 5.24
N LYS A 66 8.25 10.76 5.76
CA LYS A 66 8.62 9.68 6.69
C LYS A 66 8.40 8.31 6.06
N LYS A 67 9.34 7.37 6.24
CA LYS A 67 9.24 5.99 5.74
C LYS A 67 7.98 5.29 6.26
N VAL A 68 7.35 4.45 5.43
CA VAL A 68 6.12 3.72 5.82
C VAL A 68 6.33 2.88 7.08
N SER A 69 7.46 2.18 7.19
CA SER A 69 7.86 1.34 8.32
C SER A 69 8.14 2.10 9.61
N ALA A 70 8.42 3.41 9.52
CA ALA A 70 8.71 4.24 10.69
C ALA A 70 7.42 4.72 11.39
N TYR A 71 6.25 4.52 10.79
CA TYR A 71 4.97 4.76 11.44
C TYR A 71 4.56 3.55 12.27
N SER A 72 4.03 3.80 13.47
CA SER A 72 3.26 2.78 14.18
C SER A 72 2.04 2.38 13.36
N SER A 73 1.48 1.19 13.64
CA SER A 73 0.26 0.73 12.96
C SER A 73 -0.90 1.72 13.11
N PHE A 74 -1.04 2.31 14.29
CA PHE A 74 -2.06 3.33 14.60
C PHE A 74 -1.86 4.61 13.76
N GLU A 75 -0.66 5.20 13.80
CA GLU A 75 -0.37 6.41 13.02
C GLU A 75 -0.52 6.19 11.51
N ARG A 76 -0.13 5.00 11.02
CA ARG A 76 -0.26 4.65 9.60
C ARG A 76 -1.72 4.53 9.19
N ALA A 77 -2.56 3.90 10.01
CA ALA A 77 -3.99 3.75 9.73
C ALA A 77 -4.74 5.09 9.68
N GLN A 78 -4.30 6.09 10.47
CA GLN A 78 -4.84 7.45 10.41
C GLN A 78 -4.44 8.22 9.13
N LYS A 79 -3.44 7.74 8.38
CA LYS A 79 -2.93 8.36 7.15
C LYS A 79 -3.33 7.65 5.87
N ILE A 80 -3.52 6.33 5.91
CA ILE A 80 -3.81 5.51 4.73
C ILE A 80 -5.01 4.61 5.00
N ALA A 81 -5.98 4.67 4.09
CA ALA A 81 -6.96 3.61 3.91
C ALA A 81 -6.59 2.77 2.67
N PHE A 82 -6.70 1.45 2.78
CA PHE A 82 -6.37 0.52 1.70
C PHE A 82 -7.56 -0.40 1.44
N THR A 83 -8.06 -0.37 0.21
CA THR A 83 -9.10 -1.29 -0.26
C THR A 83 -8.46 -2.41 -1.06
N ALA A 84 -8.54 -3.64 -0.55
CA ALA A 84 -7.95 -4.79 -1.22
C ALA A 84 -8.67 -5.12 -2.54
N GLN A 85 -7.96 -5.78 -3.45
CA GLN A 85 -8.51 -6.21 -4.74
C GLN A 85 -9.59 -7.30 -4.61
N SER A 86 -9.53 -8.10 -3.55
CA SER A 86 -10.51 -9.13 -3.24
C SER A 86 -10.80 -9.12 -1.75
N GLU A 87 -12.08 -9.15 -1.38
CA GLU A 87 -12.53 -9.31 -0.01
C GLU A 87 -13.16 -10.70 0.14
N THR A 88 -12.66 -11.49 1.08
CA THR A 88 -13.38 -12.68 1.56
C THR A 88 -14.14 -12.28 2.80
N CYS A 89 -15.44 -12.00 2.66
CA CYS A 89 -16.30 -11.78 3.80
C CYS A 89 -16.61 -13.14 4.45
N ALA A 90 -15.86 -13.49 5.49
CA ALA A 90 -15.96 -14.80 6.14
C ALA A 90 -17.22 -14.96 7.03
N TRP A 91 -17.93 -13.86 7.33
CA TRP A 91 -19.04 -13.84 8.29
C TRP A 91 -20.20 -12.95 7.83
N ALA A 92 -21.41 -13.23 8.32
CA ALA A 92 -22.60 -12.45 8.04
C ALA A 92 -22.64 -11.16 8.88
N TYR A 93 -21.85 -10.16 8.51
CA TYR A 93 -21.96 -8.81 9.06
C TYR A 93 -22.99 -7.99 8.29
N THR A 94 -23.74 -7.15 8.99
CA THR A 94 -24.50 -6.05 8.36
C THR A 94 -23.53 -5.04 7.72
N VAL A 95 -24.01 -4.29 6.73
CA VAL A 95 -23.23 -3.20 6.10
C VAL A 95 -22.73 -2.20 7.16
N ARG A 96 -23.55 -1.90 8.16
CA ARG A 96 -23.18 -0.99 9.26
C ARG A 96 -22.00 -1.55 10.06
N GLU A 97 -22.02 -2.82 10.42
CA GLU A 97 -20.94 -3.46 11.17
C GLU A 97 -19.64 -3.46 10.38
N TYR A 98 -19.69 -3.85 9.09
CA TYR A 98 -18.52 -3.89 8.22
C TYR A 98 -17.84 -2.52 8.07
N VAL A 99 -18.62 -1.48 7.79
CA VAL A 99 -18.09 -0.11 7.67
C VAL A 99 -17.56 0.41 9.01
N SER A 100 -18.19 0.01 10.12
CA SER A 100 -17.75 0.42 11.47
C SER A 100 -16.40 -0.19 11.84
N MET A 101 -16.01 -1.34 11.29
CA MET A 101 -14.69 -1.95 11.52
C MET A 101 -13.54 -1.01 11.12
N GLY A 102 -13.71 -0.21 10.07
CA GLY A 102 -12.71 0.77 9.64
C GLY A 102 -12.53 1.96 10.60
N ARG A 103 -13.30 2.04 11.68
CA ARG A 103 -13.22 3.11 12.70
C ARG A 103 -12.47 2.71 13.96
N PHE A 104 -12.17 1.43 14.17
CA PHE A 104 -11.49 0.92 15.37
C PHE A 104 -9.96 0.92 15.25
N ALA A 105 -9.40 1.80 14.41
CA ALA A 105 -7.98 1.85 14.07
C ALA A 105 -7.20 2.89 14.87
#